data_AF-A0A3P7QS12-F1
#
_entry.id   AF-A0A3P7QS12-F1
#
_cell.length_a   1.000
_cell.length_b   1.000
_cell.length_c   1.000
_cell.angle_alpha   90.00
_cell.angle_beta   90.00
_cell.angle_gamma   90.00
#
_symmetry.space_group_name_H-M   'P 1'
#
loop_
_entity.id
_entity.type
_entity.pdbx_description
1 polymer ?
#
loop_
_entity_poly.entity_id
_entity_poly.type
_entity_poly.pdbx_seq_one_letter_code
_entity_poly.pdbx_strand_id
1 'polypeptide(L)'
;MTMSELVPAFTNLLKDPEGEVRGAAAQKLNSIHRRFYFDNYALFTKCVIAFAAFCAKLKKSAREGAILNNILPVVKDLVIDPNQHVKTELAGVIMGLAPLVGKENTISQLLPIYMQLLKDSTAEVRLNIISSLDKVNDVIGASQLSQSLLPAIVELAEDGKWRVRLAIVQFMPLLAAQLGQEFFDEKMLPLCLNWLCDHGKLLLELLFTYMDLKYCL
;
A
#
# COMPACT_ATOMS: atom_id res chain seq x y z
N MET A 1 -26.31 -12.47 16.76
CA MET A 1 -25.42 -11.33 16.47
C MET A 1 -25.49 -11.01 14.98
N THR A 2 -26.12 -9.90 14.60
CA THR A 2 -26.37 -9.49 13.21
C THR A 2 -25.29 -8.55 12.69
N MET A 3 -25.21 -8.32 11.36
CA MET A 3 -24.24 -7.37 10.79
C MET A 3 -24.48 -5.92 11.27
N SER A 4 -25.74 -5.58 11.55
CA SER A 4 -26.19 -4.31 12.13
C SER A 4 -25.74 -4.09 13.58
N GLU A 5 -25.46 -5.15 14.34
CA GLU A 5 -24.89 -5.07 15.69
C GLU A 5 -23.35 -5.05 15.64
N LEU A 6 -22.76 -5.87 14.76
CA LEU A 6 -21.32 -6.05 14.64
C LEU A 6 -20.59 -4.78 14.18
N VAL A 7 -21.08 -4.09 13.14
CA VAL A 7 -20.35 -2.93 12.59
C VAL A 7 -20.27 -1.77 13.59
N PRO A 8 -21.36 -1.34 14.27
CA PRO A 8 -21.26 -0.31 15.31
C PRO A 8 -20.37 -0.72 16.49
N ALA A 9 -20.47 -1.98 16.95
CA ALA A 9 -19.64 -2.47 18.05
C ALA A 9 -18.14 -2.43 17.70
N PHE A 10 -17.75 -2.87 16.48
CA PHE A 10 -16.37 -2.78 16.01
C PHE A 10 -15.92 -1.33 15.76
N THR A 11 -16.77 -0.47 15.18
CA THR A 11 -16.45 0.95 14.99
C THR A 11 -16.23 1.67 16.33
N ASN A 12 -16.97 1.32 17.37
CA ASN A 12 -16.76 1.85 18.72
C ASN A 12 -15.49 1.28 19.36
N LEU A 13 -15.23 -0.03 19.26
CA LEU A 13 -14.00 -0.64 19.76
C LEU A 13 -12.74 -0.14 19.04
N LEU A 14 -12.83 0.29 17.79
CA LEU A 14 -11.73 0.96 17.05
C LEU A 14 -11.54 2.44 17.43
N LYS A 15 -12.53 3.05 18.11
CA LYS A 15 -12.54 4.44 18.60
C LYS A 15 -12.40 4.56 20.12
N ASP A 16 -12.30 3.43 20.82
CA ASP A 16 -12.09 3.36 22.26
C ASP A 16 -10.83 4.15 22.66
N PRO A 17 -10.80 4.90 23.78
CA PRO A 17 -9.61 5.65 24.20
C PRO A 17 -8.40 4.76 24.53
N GLU A 18 -8.59 3.52 24.97
CA GLU A 18 -7.51 2.62 25.40
C GLU A 18 -6.94 1.80 24.23
N GLY A 19 -5.64 1.93 23.97
CA GLY A 19 -4.98 1.27 22.84
C GLY A 19 -5.04 -0.26 22.88
N GLU A 20 -5.15 -0.84 24.07
CA GLU A 20 -5.27 -2.29 24.28
C GLU A 20 -6.66 -2.82 23.90
N VAL A 21 -7.73 -2.07 24.20
CA VAL A 21 -9.10 -2.41 23.83
C VAL A 21 -9.26 -2.41 22.31
N ARG A 22 -8.69 -1.39 21.63
CA ARG A 22 -8.56 -1.34 20.16
C ARG A 22 -7.85 -2.60 19.63
N GLY A 23 -6.74 -2.99 20.25
CA GLY A 23 -5.94 -4.18 19.91
C GLY A 23 -6.67 -5.51 20.08
N ALA A 24 -7.38 -5.70 21.19
CA ALA A 24 -8.04 -6.96 21.54
C ALA A 24 -9.22 -7.28 20.61
N ALA A 25 -9.97 -6.28 20.18
CA ALA A 25 -11.07 -6.42 19.23
C ALA A 25 -10.59 -7.03 17.90
N ALA A 26 -9.46 -6.52 17.38
CA ALA A 26 -8.93 -6.91 16.09
C ALA A 26 -8.29 -8.32 16.07
N GLN A 27 -7.59 -8.73 17.13
CA GLN A 27 -7.03 -10.09 17.20
C GLN A 27 -8.11 -11.18 17.03
N LYS A 28 -9.34 -10.93 17.50
CA LYS A 28 -10.47 -11.87 17.39
C LYS A 28 -10.86 -12.20 15.93
N LEU A 29 -10.62 -11.28 15.00
CA LEU A 29 -10.95 -11.41 13.57
C LEU A 29 -9.89 -12.18 12.75
N ASN A 30 -8.63 -12.18 13.24
CA ASN A 30 -7.46 -12.75 12.60
C ASN A 30 -7.07 -14.14 13.14
N SER A 31 -7.98 -14.84 13.80
CA SER A 31 -7.79 -16.22 14.31
C SER A 31 -7.68 -17.31 13.21
N ILE A 32 -7.42 -16.92 11.97
CA ILE A 32 -7.01 -17.82 10.87
C ILE A 32 -5.56 -17.48 10.48
N HIS A 33 -4.66 -18.23 11.12
CA HIS A 33 -3.24 -18.50 10.78
C HIS A 33 -2.11 -17.64 11.37
N ARG A 34 -1.15 -18.38 11.96
CA ARG A 34 0.23 -18.05 12.37
C ARG A 34 0.42 -17.09 13.57
N ARG A 35 1.59 -17.19 14.23
CA ARG A 35 1.82 -16.88 15.66
C ARG A 35 3.30 -16.51 15.92
N PHE A 36 3.55 -15.76 17.00
CA PHE A 36 4.85 -15.23 17.47
C PHE A 36 5.43 -14.12 16.56
N TYR A 37 6.13 -13.06 17.00
CA TYR A 37 6.37 -12.40 18.32
C TYR A 37 6.82 -10.93 18.00
N PHE A 38 7.16 -9.97 18.87
CA PHE A 38 7.19 -9.80 20.35
C PHE A 38 6.73 -8.34 20.67
N ASP A 39 7.03 -7.84 21.87
CA ASP A 39 7.04 -6.44 22.38
C ASP A 39 5.81 -5.51 22.29
N ASN A 40 5.74 -4.59 23.26
CA ASN A 40 4.50 -4.00 23.79
C ASN A 40 3.73 -3.03 22.87
N TYR A 41 4.26 -2.67 21.69
CA TYR A 41 3.51 -1.90 20.69
C TYR A 41 2.80 -2.79 19.65
N ALA A 42 3.15 -4.09 19.56
CA ALA A 42 2.67 -5.00 18.53
C ALA A 42 1.21 -5.49 18.71
N LEU A 43 0.46 -4.95 19.69
CA LEU A 43 -1.00 -5.08 19.75
C LEU A 43 -1.68 -4.05 18.83
N PHE A 44 -1.20 -2.81 18.84
CA PHE A 44 -1.77 -1.66 18.12
C PHE A 44 -1.68 -1.84 16.59
N THR A 45 -0.51 -2.29 16.13
CA THR A 45 -0.24 -2.76 14.75
C THR A 45 -1.36 -3.63 14.18
N LYS A 46 -1.93 -4.55 14.98
CA LYS A 46 -2.83 -5.61 14.47
C LYS A 46 -4.27 -5.13 14.24
N CYS A 47 -4.59 -3.89 14.65
CA CYS A 47 -5.91 -3.27 14.49
C CYS A 47 -6.34 -3.14 13.03
N VAL A 48 -5.53 -2.46 12.23
CA VAL A 48 -5.86 -2.13 10.82
C VAL A 48 -5.84 -3.39 9.96
N ILE A 49 -4.88 -4.29 10.22
CA ILE A 49 -4.65 -5.54 9.49
C ILE A 49 -5.87 -6.45 9.52
N ALA A 50 -6.50 -6.62 10.68
CA ALA A 50 -7.64 -7.52 10.82
C ALA A 50 -8.92 -7.02 10.14
N PHE A 51 -9.02 -5.71 9.89
CA PHE A 51 -10.27 -5.09 9.43
C PHE A 51 -10.44 -5.19 7.90
N ALA A 52 -9.38 -5.10 7.10
CA ALA A 52 -9.45 -5.43 5.67
C ALA A 52 -9.84 -6.91 5.43
N ALA A 53 -9.31 -7.82 6.26
CA ALA A 53 -9.68 -9.24 6.26
C ALA A 53 -11.16 -9.48 6.70
N PHE A 54 -11.71 -8.60 7.54
CA PHE A 54 -13.14 -8.58 7.88
C PHE A 54 -13.99 -8.01 6.74
N CYS A 55 -13.56 -6.93 6.07
CA CYS A 55 -14.21 -6.38 4.88
C CYS A 55 -14.39 -7.43 3.78
N ALA A 56 -13.36 -8.25 3.52
CA ALA A 56 -13.42 -9.37 2.59
C ALA A 56 -14.45 -10.45 2.97
N LYS A 57 -14.82 -10.56 4.26
CA LYS A 57 -15.85 -11.47 4.80
C LYS A 57 -17.26 -10.85 4.83
N LEU A 58 -17.42 -9.54 4.63
CA LEU A 58 -18.73 -8.89 4.54
C LEU A 58 -19.50 -9.34 3.30
N LYS A 59 -20.84 -9.47 3.40
CA LYS A 59 -21.73 -9.72 2.25
C LYS A 59 -21.50 -8.68 1.15
N LYS A 60 -21.30 -9.11 -0.10
CA LYS A 60 -20.92 -8.25 -1.25
C LYS A 60 -21.83 -7.03 -1.39
N SER A 61 -23.15 -7.19 -1.23
CA SER A 61 -24.15 -6.13 -1.35
C SER A 61 -24.12 -5.04 -0.26
N ALA A 62 -23.43 -5.26 0.87
CA ALA A 62 -23.29 -4.28 1.96
C ALA A 62 -21.83 -3.85 2.18
N ARG A 63 -20.86 -4.54 1.57
CA ARG A 63 -19.42 -4.36 1.77
C ARG A 63 -18.95 -2.96 1.42
N GLU A 64 -19.29 -2.49 0.22
CA GLU A 64 -18.81 -1.22 -0.34
C GLU A 64 -19.26 -0.02 0.52
N GLY A 65 -20.56 0.13 0.73
CA GLY A 65 -21.12 1.17 1.59
C GLY A 65 -20.65 1.07 3.05
N ALA A 66 -20.38 -0.13 3.57
CA ALA A 66 -19.77 -0.29 4.89
C ALA A 66 -18.35 0.30 4.93
N ILE A 67 -17.50 0.00 3.92
CA ILE A 67 -16.14 0.53 3.80
C ILE A 67 -16.17 2.05 3.67
N LEU A 68 -16.92 2.58 2.70
CA LEU A 68 -16.94 4.01 2.38
C LEU A 68 -17.45 4.87 3.55
N ASN A 69 -18.52 4.43 4.23
CA ASN A 69 -19.19 5.27 5.23
C ASN A 69 -18.61 5.14 6.65
N ASN A 70 -17.97 4.01 6.98
CA ASN A 70 -17.53 3.72 8.36
C ASN A 70 -16.01 3.58 8.50
N ILE A 71 -15.33 3.09 7.46
CA ILE A 71 -13.93 2.66 7.53
C ILE A 71 -13.01 3.71 6.91
N LEU A 72 -13.38 4.20 5.73
CA LEU A 72 -12.64 5.24 5.02
C LEU A 72 -12.44 6.54 5.82
N PRO A 73 -13.36 7.03 6.68
CA PRO A 73 -13.10 8.17 7.55
C PRO A 73 -11.96 7.87 8.54
N VAL A 74 -12.04 6.74 9.25
CA VAL A 74 -11.00 6.32 10.22
C VAL A 74 -9.66 6.08 9.52
N VAL A 75 -9.67 5.55 8.29
CA VAL A 75 -8.45 5.44 7.47
C VAL A 75 -7.84 6.81 7.19
N LYS A 76 -8.64 7.83 6.83
CA LYS A 76 -8.15 9.20 6.58
C LYS A 76 -7.53 9.83 7.84
N ASP A 77 -8.08 9.56 9.03
CA ASP A 77 -7.49 9.96 10.31
C ASP A 77 -6.13 9.26 10.55
N LEU A 78 -6.05 7.95 10.32
CA LEU A 78 -4.83 7.15 10.54
C LEU A 78 -3.69 7.46 9.56
N VAL A 79 -3.97 8.06 8.40
CA VAL A 79 -2.95 8.51 7.43
C VAL A 79 -2.11 9.67 7.97
N ILE A 80 -2.70 10.51 8.82
CA ILE A 80 -2.03 11.66 9.46
C ILE A 80 -1.61 11.37 10.90
N ASP A 81 -1.64 10.11 11.34
CA ASP A 81 -1.26 9.72 12.70
C ASP A 81 0.21 10.12 13.00
N PRO A 82 0.49 10.80 14.13
CA PRO A 82 1.85 11.21 14.48
C PRO A 82 2.79 10.01 14.72
N ASN A 83 2.26 8.82 15.00
CA ASN A 83 3.03 7.61 15.18
C ASN A 83 3.33 6.93 13.82
N GLN A 84 4.60 7.03 13.39
CA GLN A 84 5.12 6.39 12.18
C GLN A 84 4.75 4.90 12.05
N HIS A 85 4.62 4.16 13.16
CA HIS A 85 4.29 2.74 13.13
C HIS A 85 2.83 2.52 12.70
N VAL A 86 1.89 3.37 13.14
CA VAL A 86 0.48 3.29 12.74
C VAL A 86 0.34 3.47 11.22
N LYS A 87 1.02 4.48 10.66
CA LYS A 87 1.06 4.74 9.22
C LYS A 87 1.73 3.60 8.45
N THR A 88 2.79 3.00 9.00
CA THR A 88 3.53 1.90 8.34
C THR A 88 2.65 0.65 8.20
N GLU A 89 1.92 0.30 9.25
CA GLU A 89 1.02 -0.87 9.27
C GLU A 89 -0.25 -0.63 8.44
N LEU A 90 -0.77 0.61 8.43
CA LEU A 90 -1.84 1.00 7.50
C LEU A 90 -1.39 0.83 6.04
N ALA A 91 -0.20 1.34 5.70
CA ALA A 91 0.35 1.23 4.36
C ALA A 91 0.50 -0.23 3.88
N GLY A 92 0.85 -1.15 4.79
CA GLY A 92 0.95 -2.58 4.48
C GLY A 92 -0.37 -3.27 4.08
N VAL A 93 -1.54 -2.67 4.36
CA VAL A 93 -2.85 -3.32 4.13
C VAL A 93 -3.89 -2.48 3.37
N ILE A 94 -3.75 -1.15 3.33
CA ILE A 94 -4.73 -0.23 2.71
C ILE A 94 -4.95 -0.48 1.21
N MET A 95 -3.95 -1.04 0.52
CA MET A 95 -4.04 -1.48 -0.87
C MET A 95 -5.10 -2.58 -1.07
N GLY A 96 -5.34 -3.42 -0.06
CA GLY A 96 -6.35 -4.48 -0.09
C GLY A 96 -7.80 -3.98 -0.10
N LEU A 97 -8.05 -2.68 0.06
CA LEU A 97 -9.40 -2.10 -0.03
C LEU A 97 -9.86 -1.86 -1.48
N ALA A 98 -8.94 -1.62 -2.42
CA ALA A 98 -9.26 -1.33 -3.82
C ALA A 98 -10.19 -2.37 -4.48
N PRO A 99 -9.88 -3.68 -4.48
CA PRO A 99 -10.77 -4.71 -5.05
C PRO A 99 -12.07 -4.93 -4.25
N LEU A 100 -12.22 -4.29 -3.09
CA LEU A 100 -13.43 -4.39 -2.24
C LEU A 100 -14.40 -3.21 -2.44
N VAL A 101 -13.94 -2.09 -3.02
CA VAL A 101 -14.76 -0.91 -3.36
C VAL A 101 -14.88 -0.64 -4.87
N GLY A 102 -14.08 -1.31 -5.70
CA GLY A 102 -14.15 -1.17 -7.16
C GLY A 102 -13.45 0.09 -7.70
N LYS A 103 -13.42 0.21 -9.04
CA LYS A 103 -12.59 1.18 -9.76
C LYS A 103 -12.87 2.64 -9.41
N GLU A 104 -14.12 3.08 -9.48
CA GLU A 104 -14.49 4.50 -9.30
C GLU A 104 -14.20 4.99 -7.88
N ASN A 105 -14.52 4.18 -6.86
CA ASN A 105 -14.18 4.45 -5.47
C ASN A 105 -12.67 4.39 -5.22
N THR A 106 -11.94 3.48 -5.88
CA THR A 106 -10.48 3.41 -5.76
C THR A 106 -9.84 4.69 -6.29
N ILE A 107 -10.28 5.19 -7.45
CA ILE A 107 -9.76 6.43 -8.04
C ILE A 107 -10.14 7.66 -7.19
N SER A 108 -11.41 7.78 -6.79
CA SER A 108 -11.92 8.98 -6.13
C SER A 108 -11.63 9.08 -4.62
N GLN A 109 -11.44 7.94 -3.92
CA GLN A 109 -11.28 7.92 -2.46
C GLN A 109 -9.95 7.33 -1.97
N LEU A 110 -9.45 6.27 -2.61
CA LEU A 110 -8.24 5.58 -2.12
C LEU A 110 -6.95 6.13 -2.75
N LEU A 111 -6.98 6.50 -4.03
CA LEU A 111 -5.80 7.00 -4.74
C LEU A 111 -5.24 8.30 -4.13
N PRO A 112 -6.05 9.30 -3.69
CA PRO A 112 -5.52 10.46 -2.96
C PRO A 112 -4.78 10.07 -1.67
N ILE A 113 -5.24 9.02 -0.98
CA ILE A 113 -4.60 8.51 0.24
C ILE A 113 -3.28 7.80 -0.11
N TYR A 114 -3.24 7.01 -1.18
CA TYR A 114 -2.01 6.40 -1.66
C TYR A 114 -0.97 7.46 -2.04
N MET A 115 -1.37 8.54 -2.74
CA MET A 115 -0.48 9.66 -3.07
C MET A 115 0.07 10.39 -1.83
N GLN A 116 -0.72 10.48 -0.75
CA GLN A 116 -0.26 11.04 0.52
C GLN A 116 0.75 10.11 1.22
N LEU A 117 0.49 8.80 1.26
CA LEU A 117 1.39 7.81 1.90
C LEU A 117 2.68 7.58 1.08
N LEU A 118 2.66 7.73 -0.24
CA LEU A 118 3.87 7.78 -1.08
C LEU A 118 4.79 8.98 -0.74
N LYS A 119 4.25 10.02 -0.10
CA LYS A 119 4.99 11.24 0.29
C LYS A 119 5.21 11.35 1.81
N ASP A 120 4.94 10.28 2.58
CA ASP A 120 5.17 10.29 4.03
C ASP A 120 6.67 10.41 4.35
N SER A 121 7.04 11.08 5.45
CA SER A 121 8.45 11.20 5.87
C SER A 121 9.08 9.84 6.23
N THR A 122 8.27 8.86 6.64
CA THR A 122 8.69 7.51 7.02
C THR A 122 8.94 6.66 5.76
N ALA A 123 10.18 6.24 5.54
CA ALA A 123 10.52 5.45 4.35
C ALA A 123 9.82 4.08 4.28
N GLU A 124 9.54 3.46 5.43
CA GLU A 124 8.83 2.17 5.48
C GLU A 124 7.35 2.30 5.06
N VAL A 125 6.73 3.46 5.31
CA VAL A 125 5.38 3.80 4.78
C VAL A 125 5.43 3.84 3.26
N ARG A 126 6.37 4.61 2.69
CA ARG A 126 6.56 4.73 1.24
C ARG A 126 6.83 3.35 0.61
N LEU A 127 7.72 2.55 1.23
CA LEU A 127 8.08 1.20 0.82
C LEU A 127 6.89 0.23 0.80
N ASN A 128 6.03 0.25 1.82
CA ASN A 128 4.86 -0.63 1.90
C ASN A 128 3.80 -0.32 0.82
N ILE A 129 3.63 0.95 0.47
CA ILE A 129 2.73 1.38 -0.62
C ILE A 129 3.27 0.91 -1.97
N ILE A 130 4.54 1.23 -2.32
CA ILE A 130 5.10 0.85 -3.63
C ILE A 130 5.13 -0.67 -3.83
N SER A 131 5.45 -1.44 -2.78
CA SER A 131 5.50 -2.91 -2.80
C SER A 131 4.12 -3.59 -2.92
N SER A 132 3.05 -2.81 -3.16
CA SER A 132 1.67 -3.28 -3.30
C SER A 132 0.90 -2.63 -4.45
N LEU A 133 1.54 -1.81 -5.29
CA LEU A 133 0.90 -1.11 -6.42
C LEU A 133 0.31 -2.06 -7.47
N ASP A 134 0.82 -3.29 -7.55
CA ASP A 134 0.27 -4.40 -8.36
C ASP A 134 -1.22 -4.62 -8.07
N LYS A 135 -1.62 -4.64 -6.79
CA LYS A 135 -3.00 -4.91 -6.36
C LYS A 135 -3.98 -3.79 -6.75
N VAL A 136 -3.48 -2.58 -6.98
CA VAL A 136 -4.27 -1.42 -7.42
C VAL A 136 -4.29 -1.32 -8.93
N ASN A 137 -3.19 -1.66 -9.60
CA ASN A 137 -3.11 -1.77 -11.05
C ASN A 137 -4.28 -2.57 -11.63
N ASP A 138 -4.54 -3.75 -11.08
CA ASP A 138 -5.56 -4.67 -11.57
C ASP A 138 -7.01 -4.13 -11.39
N VAL A 139 -7.18 -3.11 -10.55
CA VAL A 139 -8.49 -2.48 -10.26
C VAL A 139 -8.72 -1.23 -11.09
N ILE A 140 -7.71 -0.35 -11.25
CA ILE A 140 -7.86 0.92 -11.99
C ILE A 140 -7.39 0.83 -13.45
N GLY A 141 -6.49 -0.10 -13.76
CA GLY A 141 -5.88 -0.28 -15.07
C GLY A 141 -4.66 0.60 -15.30
N ALA A 142 -3.75 0.07 -16.13
CA ALA A 142 -2.46 0.63 -16.51
C ALA A 142 -2.45 2.14 -16.80
N SER A 143 -3.39 2.63 -17.61
CA SER A 143 -3.45 4.04 -18.02
C SER A 143 -3.76 4.98 -16.87
N GLN A 144 -4.67 4.60 -15.96
CA GLN A 144 -5.02 5.42 -14.80
C GLN A 144 -3.93 5.40 -13.74
N LEU A 145 -3.31 4.22 -13.51
CA LEU A 145 -2.14 4.09 -12.64
C LEU A 145 -1.01 5.00 -13.14
N SER A 146 -0.70 4.91 -14.43
CA SER A 146 0.29 5.75 -15.11
C SER A 146 0.00 7.24 -14.96
N GLN A 147 -1.20 7.71 -15.28
CA GLN A 147 -1.52 9.14 -15.22
C GLN A 147 -1.42 9.74 -13.80
N SER A 148 -1.71 8.96 -12.76
CA SER A 148 -1.84 9.49 -11.39
C SER A 148 -0.65 9.19 -10.48
N LEU A 149 -0.01 8.02 -10.61
CA LEU A 149 1.05 7.56 -9.70
C LEU A 149 2.47 7.77 -10.27
N LEU A 150 2.63 7.82 -11.59
CA LEU A 150 3.93 7.96 -12.24
C LEU A 150 4.77 9.17 -11.76
N PRO A 151 4.21 10.38 -11.51
CA PRO A 151 5.01 11.48 -10.99
C PRO A 151 5.61 11.18 -9.60
N ALA A 152 4.84 10.52 -8.73
CA ALA A 152 5.31 10.10 -7.41
C ALA A 152 6.29 8.92 -7.49
N ILE A 153 6.15 8.04 -8.50
CA ILE A 153 7.12 6.98 -8.79
C ILE A 153 8.46 7.59 -9.21
N VAL A 154 8.49 8.58 -10.11
CA VAL A 154 9.72 9.27 -10.51
C VAL A 154 10.36 10.00 -9.31
N GLU A 155 9.57 10.64 -8.45
CA GLU A 155 10.03 11.27 -7.21
C GLU A 155 10.62 10.25 -6.20
N LEU A 156 10.02 9.06 -6.07
CA LEU A 156 10.50 7.95 -5.24
C LEU A 156 11.72 7.23 -5.84
N ALA A 157 11.97 7.40 -7.13
CA ALA A 157 13.17 6.94 -7.79
C ALA A 157 14.41 7.67 -7.22
N GLU A 158 14.26 8.93 -6.79
CA GLU A 158 15.33 9.72 -6.18
C GLU A 158 15.36 9.62 -4.63
N ASP A 159 14.57 8.73 -4.03
CA ASP A 159 14.44 8.59 -2.58
C ASP A 159 15.79 8.30 -1.89
N GLY A 160 16.13 9.07 -0.85
CA GLY A 160 17.37 8.90 -0.08
C GLY A 160 17.56 7.54 0.61
N LYS A 161 16.54 6.67 0.65
CA LYS A 161 16.63 5.29 1.17
C LYS A 161 16.67 4.27 0.03
N TRP A 162 17.83 3.60 -0.10
CA TRP A 162 18.10 2.60 -1.15
C TRP A 162 17.04 1.49 -1.31
N ARG A 163 16.36 1.09 -0.23
CA ARG A 163 15.27 0.08 -0.29
C ARG A 163 14.06 0.56 -1.09
N VAL A 164 13.72 1.85 -1.01
CA VAL A 164 12.59 2.44 -1.75
C VAL A 164 12.93 2.48 -3.25
N ARG A 165 14.14 2.90 -3.59
CA ARG A 165 14.64 2.86 -4.98
C ARG A 165 14.77 1.44 -5.53
N LEU A 166 15.13 0.46 -4.69
CA LEU A 166 15.12 -0.95 -5.09
C LEU A 166 13.70 -1.44 -5.42
N ALA A 167 12.68 -1.02 -4.65
CA ALA A 167 11.29 -1.34 -4.96
C ALA A 167 10.82 -0.66 -6.27
N ILE A 168 11.33 0.54 -6.60
CA ILE A 168 11.15 1.15 -7.93
C ILE A 168 11.71 0.25 -9.03
N VAL A 169 12.96 -0.24 -8.90
CA VAL A 169 13.58 -1.17 -9.87
C VAL A 169 12.74 -2.44 -10.03
N GLN A 170 12.22 -3.00 -8.94
CA GLN A 170 11.37 -4.19 -8.96
C GLN A 170 9.99 -3.94 -9.60
N PHE A 171 9.53 -2.68 -9.67
CA PHE A 171 8.26 -2.27 -10.25
C PHE A 171 8.36 -1.77 -11.71
N MET A 172 9.57 -1.38 -12.16
CA MET A 172 9.87 -1.01 -13.55
C MET A 172 9.41 -2.02 -14.63
N PRO A 173 9.46 -3.37 -14.42
CA PRO A 173 8.94 -4.33 -15.38
C PRO A 173 7.47 -4.09 -15.73
N LEU A 174 6.63 -3.81 -14.72
CA LEU A 174 5.20 -3.56 -14.91
C LEU A 174 4.98 -2.22 -15.62
N LEU A 175 5.66 -1.16 -15.16
CA LEU A 175 5.57 0.17 -15.76
C LEU A 175 5.91 0.17 -17.25
N ALA A 176 7.05 -0.42 -17.64
CA ALA A 176 7.48 -0.45 -19.03
C ALA A 176 6.72 -1.48 -19.89
N ALA A 177 5.93 -2.36 -19.30
CA ALA A 177 4.95 -3.18 -20.03
C ALA A 177 3.64 -2.42 -20.30
N GLN A 178 3.41 -1.31 -19.62
CA GLN A 178 2.17 -0.52 -19.65
C GLN A 178 2.30 0.83 -20.37
N LEU A 179 3.45 1.49 -20.18
CA LEU A 179 3.78 2.80 -20.74
C LEU A 179 4.49 2.72 -22.10
N GLY A 180 4.85 1.51 -22.54
CA GLY A 180 5.67 1.29 -23.73
C GLY A 180 7.17 1.52 -23.48
N GLN A 181 7.96 1.27 -24.51
CA GLN A 181 9.42 1.36 -24.44
C GLN A 181 9.90 2.82 -24.45
N GLU A 182 9.40 3.67 -25.35
CA GLU A 182 9.83 5.07 -25.48
C GLU A 182 9.76 5.85 -24.16
N PHE A 183 8.69 5.64 -23.39
CA PHE A 183 8.55 6.25 -22.07
C PHE A 183 9.62 5.77 -21.08
N PHE A 184 9.92 4.47 -21.08
CA PHE A 184 10.96 3.92 -20.20
C PHE A 184 12.33 4.47 -20.58
N ASP A 185 12.66 4.48 -21.88
CA ASP A 185 13.93 4.99 -22.41
C ASP A 185 14.09 6.50 -22.11
N GLU A 186 13.02 7.30 -22.17
CA GLU A 186 13.07 8.74 -21.90
C GLU A 186 13.11 9.11 -20.42
N LYS A 187 12.35 8.42 -19.55
CA LYS A 187 12.14 8.84 -18.14
C LYS A 187 12.74 7.92 -17.09
N MET A 188 12.81 6.62 -17.34
CA MET A 188 13.18 5.63 -16.32
C MET A 188 14.63 5.17 -16.49
N LEU A 189 15.10 4.98 -17.73
CA LEU A 189 16.46 4.59 -18.05
C LEU A 189 17.54 5.57 -17.51
N PRO A 190 17.37 6.91 -17.57
CA PRO A 190 18.34 7.84 -16.96
C PRO A 190 18.48 7.65 -15.44
N LEU A 191 17.39 7.33 -14.75
CA LEU A 191 17.36 7.06 -13.31
C LEU A 191 18.09 5.75 -12.99
N CYS A 192 17.86 4.70 -13.79
CA CYS A 192 18.62 3.44 -13.72
C CYS A 192 20.13 3.70 -13.84
N LEU A 193 20.54 4.45 -14.87
CA LEU A 193 21.96 4.73 -15.17
C LEU A 193 22.63 5.51 -14.03
N ASN A 194 21.95 6.47 -13.41
CA ASN A 194 22.46 7.18 -12.24
C ASN A 194 22.70 6.22 -11.05
N TRP A 195 21.81 5.25 -10.79
CA TRP A 195 22.00 4.30 -9.68
C TRP A 195 23.14 3.31 -9.90
N LEU A 196 23.51 3.01 -11.15
CA LEU A 196 24.71 2.21 -11.46
C LEU A 196 25.99 2.90 -10.97
N CYS A 197 26.01 4.25 -10.94
CA CYS A 197 27.12 5.04 -10.43
C CYS A 197 27.11 5.11 -8.88
N ASP A 198 25.95 5.31 -8.27
CA ASP A 198 25.85 5.56 -6.82
C ASP A 198 25.88 4.31 -5.93
N HIS A 199 25.40 3.14 -6.41
CA HIS A 199 25.16 1.98 -5.53
C HIS A 199 25.61 0.63 -6.11
N GLY A 200 26.67 0.07 -5.51
CA GLY A 200 27.40 -1.07 -6.04
C GLY A 200 26.66 -2.43 -6.09
N LYS A 201 26.97 -3.19 -7.15
CA LYS A 201 26.68 -4.60 -7.46
C LYS A 201 25.24 -5.13 -7.33
N LEU A 202 24.57 -5.02 -6.18
CA LEU A 202 23.27 -5.70 -6.00
C LEU A 202 22.13 -5.05 -6.79
N LEU A 203 22.18 -3.71 -6.92
CA LEU A 203 21.32 -2.95 -7.84
C LEU A 203 21.72 -3.20 -9.31
N LEU A 204 23.01 -3.43 -9.57
CA LEU A 204 23.58 -3.75 -10.86
C LEU A 204 23.01 -5.05 -11.42
N GLU A 205 23.08 -6.15 -10.67
CA GLU A 205 22.65 -7.48 -11.11
C GLU A 205 21.15 -7.53 -11.46
N LEU A 206 20.31 -6.82 -10.69
CA LEU A 206 18.87 -6.71 -10.98
C LEU A 206 18.57 -5.83 -12.20
N LEU A 207 19.31 -4.74 -12.40
CA LEU A 207 19.16 -3.90 -13.60
C LEU A 207 19.66 -4.63 -14.86
N PHE A 208 20.79 -5.33 -14.81
CA PHE A 208 21.26 -6.17 -15.92
C PHE A 208 20.26 -7.28 -16.25
N THR A 209 19.82 -8.06 -15.24
CA THR A 209 18.78 -9.09 -15.43
C THR A 209 17.53 -8.53 -16.11
N TYR A 210 17.16 -7.28 -15.81
CA TYR A 210 16.01 -6.62 -16.43
C TYR A 210 16.27 -6.13 -17.87
N MET A 211 17.45 -5.58 -18.15
CA MET A 211 17.85 -5.16 -19.49
C MET A 211 17.94 -6.38 -20.43
N ASP A 212 18.61 -7.45 -19.99
CA ASP A 212 18.83 -8.67 -20.78
C ASP A 212 17.48 -9.34 -21.12
N LEU A 213 16.56 -9.43 -20.15
CA LEU A 213 15.20 -9.99 -20.33
C LEU A 213 14.30 -9.21 -21.29
N LYS A 214 14.68 -8.00 -21.73
CA LYS A 214 13.78 -7.13 -22.51
C LYS A 214 14.40 -6.48 -23.75
N TYR A 215 15.72 -6.32 -23.82
CA TYR A 215 16.41 -5.71 -24.96
C TYR A 215 17.18 -6.73 -25.84
N CYS A 216 17.34 -7.99 -25.40
CA CYS A 216 18.07 -9.04 -26.13
C CYS A 216 19.52 -8.64 -26.50
N LEU A 217 20.34 -8.42 -25.47
CA LEU A 217 21.82 -8.43 -25.56
C LEU A 217 22.38 -9.81 -25.16
#